data_AF-A0A397TYM6-F1
#
_entry.id   AF-A0A397TYM6-F1
#
_cell.length_a   1.000
_cell.length_b   1.000
_cell.length_c   1.000
_cell.angle_alpha   90.00
_cell.angle_beta   90.00
_cell.angle_gamma   90.00
#
_symmetry.space_group_name_H-M   'P 1'
#
loop_
_entity.id
_entity.type
_entity.pdbx_description
1 polymer ?
#
loop_
_entity_poly.entity_id
_entity_poly.type
_entity_poly.pdbx_seq_one_letter_code
_entity_poly.pdbx_strand_id
1 'polypeptide(L)'
;MRTLAICHVVYLATDFHVICDVKNHWNVDINVLVFVLLICLCKKSIAKVDWTFERMIVLSCGHVYTADSLDHLMEMNEYYEKDSNDQWIGLKTITSQPSDPKSCPQCRAPIKNICRYGRAIKKNVLDIQSKKFLVKYDSQLKKRNKDITNATKQLENKRAEFLKEIQMPLKAKKMNKIEKNSA
;
A
#
# COMPACT_ATOMS: atom_id res chain seq x y z
N MET A 1 -1.20 -28.58 52.78
CA MET A 1 -0.77 -29.30 51.56
C MET A 1 -1.48 -28.68 50.38
N ARG A 2 -0.81 -27.82 49.61
CA ARG A 2 -1.37 -27.21 48.39
C ARG A 2 -0.74 -27.94 47.22
N THR A 3 -1.53 -28.77 46.54
CA THR A 3 -1.16 -29.41 45.28
C THR A 3 -1.03 -28.33 44.21
N LEU A 4 0.19 -28.12 43.73
CA LEU A 4 0.50 -27.33 42.54
C LEU A 4 -0.08 -28.07 41.33
N ALA A 5 -1.14 -27.52 40.74
CA ALA A 5 -1.59 -27.93 39.42
C ALA A 5 -0.55 -27.43 38.40
N ILE A 6 0.37 -28.31 38.02
CA ILE A 6 1.27 -28.11 36.90
C ILE A 6 0.39 -28.11 35.64
N CYS A 7 0.06 -26.93 35.13
CA CYS A 7 -0.71 -26.79 33.90
C CYS A 7 0.21 -27.11 32.72
N HIS A 8 0.15 -28.37 32.28
CA HIS A 8 0.83 -28.90 31.12
C HIS A 8 0.12 -28.38 29.84
N VAL A 9 0.28 -27.09 29.53
CA VAL A 9 -0.18 -26.55 28.24
C VAL A 9 0.85 -26.95 27.18
N VAL A 10 0.55 -28.09 26.56
CA VAL A 10 1.20 -28.61 25.37
C VAL A 10 1.25 -27.51 24.32
N TYR A 11 2.48 -27.15 23.92
CA TYR A 11 2.78 -26.43 22.69
C TYR A 11 2.20 -27.22 21.51
N LEU A 12 0.95 -26.97 21.13
CA LEU A 12 0.45 -27.40 19.82
C LEU A 12 0.84 -26.36 18.79
N ALA A 13 2.09 -26.49 18.38
CA ALA A 13 2.67 -25.92 17.19
C ALA A 13 2.02 -26.55 15.95
N THR A 14 0.93 -25.97 15.46
CA THR A 14 0.45 -26.19 14.09
C THR A 14 0.09 -24.85 13.48
N ASP A 15 1.13 -24.13 13.03
CA ASP A 15 1.13 -23.15 11.92
C ASP A 15 2.58 -22.76 11.58
N PHE A 16 3.52 -23.71 11.76
CA PHE A 16 4.95 -23.48 11.55
C PHE A 16 5.31 -23.24 10.08
N HIS A 17 4.39 -23.45 9.14
CA HIS A 17 4.64 -23.32 7.70
C HIS A 17 4.51 -21.89 7.15
N VAL A 18 4.13 -20.88 7.94
CA VAL A 18 3.90 -19.51 7.43
C VAL A 18 4.85 -18.45 8.02
N ILE A 19 5.85 -18.84 8.83
CA ILE A 19 6.82 -17.87 9.38
C ILE A 19 8.17 -17.94 8.66
N CYS A 20 8.40 -16.87 7.89
CA CYS A 20 9.65 -16.15 7.69
C CYS A 20 10.90 -16.95 7.30
N ASP A 21 11.33 -16.67 6.07
CA ASP A 21 12.71 -16.68 5.56
C ASP A 21 13.68 -15.75 6.34
N VAL A 22 13.41 -15.49 7.63
CA VAL A 22 14.17 -14.59 8.52
C VAL A 22 14.29 -15.28 9.88
N LYS A 23 14.97 -16.44 9.91
CA LYS A 23 15.29 -17.17 11.14
C LYS A 23 16.75 -17.10 11.56
N ASN A 24 17.58 -16.29 10.89
CA ASN A 24 19.03 -16.30 11.14
C ASN A 24 19.57 -15.11 11.94
N HIS A 25 18.76 -14.28 12.63
CA HIS A 25 19.39 -13.13 13.32
C HIS A 25 18.76 -12.49 14.57
N TRP A 26 17.71 -13.02 15.20
CA TRP A 26 17.20 -12.41 16.45
C TRP A 26 16.70 -13.45 17.44
N ASN A 27 17.53 -13.69 18.47
CA ASN A 27 17.16 -14.40 19.68
C ASN A 27 16.47 -13.39 20.60
N VAL A 28 15.14 -13.43 20.71
CA VAL A 28 14.42 -12.60 21.68
C VAL A 28 13.44 -13.49 22.43
N ASP A 29 13.88 -13.88 23.63
CA ASP A 29 13.06 -14.47 24.68
C ASP A 29 11.95 -13.50 25.08
N ILE A 30 10.75 -13.68 24.54
CA ILE A 30 9.57 -12.96 25.01
C ILE A 30 9.03 -13.70 26.24
N ASN A 31 9.39 -13.17 27.41
CA ASN A 31 8.93 -13.62 28.72
C ASN A 31 7.39 -13.68 28.79
N VAL A 32 6.87 -14.90 29.01
CA VAL A 32 5.45 -15.26 29.15
C VAL A 32 4.69 -14.42 30.19
N LEU A 33 5.40 -13.84 31.16
CA LEU A 33 4.82 -12.97 32.20
C LEU A 33 4.18 -11.69 31.64
N VAL A 34 4.65 -11.16 30.51
CA VAL A 34 4.08 -9.94 29.91
C VAL A 34 2.71 -10.22 29.28
N PHE A 35 2.49 -11.44 28.80
CA PHE A 35 1.23 -11.83 28.15
C PHE A 35 0.08 -11.98 29.15
N VAL A 36 0.36 -12.46 30.36
CA VAL A 36 -0.66 -12.63 31.42
C VAL A 36 -1.05 -11.28 32.04
N LEU A 37 -0.11 -10.34 32.17
CA LEU A 37 -0.38 -9.02 32.78
C LEU A 37 -1.29 -8.13 31.91
N LEU A 38 -1.17 -8.23 30.57
CA LEU A 38 -1.93 -7.40 29.64
C LEU A 38 -3.43 -7.74 29.59
N ILE A 39 -3.81 -8.98 29.93
CA ILE A 39 -5.20 -9.46 29.93
C ILE A 39 -6.02 -8.81 31.06
N CYS A 40 -5.38 -8.39 32.16
CA CYS A 40 -6.10 -7.90 33.34
C CYS A 40 -6.71 -6.49 33.18
N LEU A 41 -6.28 -5.69 32.19
CA LEU A 41 -6.66 -4.29 32.06
C LEU A 41 -7.88 -4.02 31.14
N CYS A 42 -8.35 -4.99 30.35
CA CYS A 42 -9.42 -4.77 29.37
C CYS A 42 -10.78 -5.35 29.83
N LYS A 43 -11.33 -4.84 30.94
CA LYS A 43 -12.63 -5.27 31.52
C LYS A 43 -13.88 -4.62 30.86
N LYS A 44 -13.93 -4.45 29.54
CA LYS A 44 -15.20 -4.03 28.88
C LYS A 44 -15.50 -4.88 27.65
N SER A 45 -16.48 -5.77 27.85
CA SER A 45 -17.22 -6.61 26.89
C SER A 45 -16.42 -7.59 26.02
N ILE A 46 -15.72 -8.55 26.63
CA ILE A 46 -15.27 -9.80 25.96
C ILE A 46 -15.95 -11.02 26.62
N ALA A 47 -17.22 -10.87 27.00
CA ALA A 47 -17.90 -11.82 27.89
C ALA A 47 -18.42 -13.11 27.20
N LYS A 48 -18.17 -13.29 25.89
CA LYS A 48 -18.77 -14.39 25.12
C LYS A 48 -17.77 -15.26 24.34
N VAL A 49 -16.47 -15.01 24.46
CA VAL A 49 -15.46 -15.77 23.71
C VAL A 49 -14.72 -16.70 24.68
N ASP A 50 -14.72 -17.99 24.37
CA ASP A 50 -14.01 -18.99 25.14
C ASP A 50 -12.52 -18.96 24.78
N TRP A 51 -11.70 -18.50 25.73
CA TRP A 51 -10.28 -18.22 25.54
C TRP A 51 -9.44 -19.49 25.33
N THR A 52 -10.03 -20.67 25.54
CA THR A 52 -9.37 -21.97 25.38
C THR A 52 -9.41 -22.52 23.96
N PHE A 53 -10.32 -22.04 23.09
CA PHE A 53 -10.52 -22.61 21.75
C PHE A 53 -10.14 -21.65 20.61
N GLU A 54 -10.24 -20.33 20.80
CA GLU A 54 -10.00 -19.36 19.71
C GLU A 54 -8.70 -18.56 19.90
N ARG A 55 -7.88 -18.49 18.84
CA ARG A 55 -6.64 -17.71 18.82
C ARG A 55 -6.96 -16.22 18.79
N MET A 56 -6.54 -15.47 19.80
CA MET A 56 -6.70 -14.01 19.87
C MET A 56 -5.46 -13.28 19.33
N ILE A 57 -5.67 -12.16 18.64
CA ILE A 57 -4.63 -11.30 18.08
C ILE A 57 -4.82 -9.88 18.61
N VAL A 58 -3.76 -9.32 19.19
CA VAL A 58 -3.72 -7.94 19.68
C VAL A 58 -3.10 -7.06 18.60
N LEU A 59 -3.84 -6.04 18.14
CA LEU A 59 -3.34 -5.06 17.20
C LEU A 59 -2.39 -4.07 17.90
N SER A 60 -1.53 -3.39 17.11
CA SER A 60 -0.65 -2.33 17.64
C SER A 60 -1.40 -1.15 18.28
N CYS A 61 -2.69 -1.00 17.99
CA CYS A 61 -3.56 0.01 18.61
C CYS A 61 -4.21 -0.45 19.93
N GLY A 62 -3.88 -1.65 20.42
CA GLY A 62 -4.38 -2.20 21.68
C GLY A 62 -5.73 -2.92 21.58
N HIS A 63 -6.39 -2.91 20.42
CA HIS A 63 -7.64 -3.65 20.21
C HIS A 63 -7.36 -5.13 19.94
N VAL A 64 -8.22 -5.99 20.47
CA VAL A 64 -8.11 -7.44 20.39
C VAL A 64 -9.18 -7.99 19.47
N TYR A 65 -8.82 -8.92 18.60
CA TYR A 65 -9.72 -9.62 17.68
C TYR A 65 -9.43 -11.12 17.70
N THR A 66 -10.44 -11.93 17.40
CA THR A 66 -10.25 -13.34 17.05
C THR A 66 -9.47 -13.45 15.74
N ALA A 67 -8.63 -14.46 15.59
CA ALA A 67 -7.89 -14.73 14.37
C ALA A 67 -8.80 -14.80 13.14
N ASP A 68 -9.97 -15.45 13.24
CA ASP A 68 -10.88 -15.63 12.12
C ASP A 68 -11.49 -14.32 11.62
N SER A 69 -11.97 -13.48 12.55
CA SER A 69 -12.46 -12.14 12.23
C SER A 69 -11.38 -11.29 11.54
N LEU A 70 -10.14 -11.38 12.02
CA LEU A 70 -9.03 -10.59 11.47
C LEU A 70 -8.52 -11.16 10.14
N ASP A 71 -8.54 -12.49 9.96
CA ASP A 71 -8.25 -13.15 8.70
C ASP A 71 -9.24 -12.76 7.60
N HIS A 72 -10.52 -12.65 7.97
CA HIS A 72 -11.55 -12.16 7.06
C HIS A 72 -11.32 -10.68 6.70
N LEU A 73 -11.04 -9.83 7.69
CA LEU A 73 -10.73 -8.40 7.45
C LEU A 73 -9.50 -8.20 6.56
N MET A 74 -8.48 -9.05 6.74
CA MET A 74 -7.22 -8.99 6.00
C MET A 74 -7.25 -9.79 4.69
N GLU A 75 -8.40 -10.37 4.33
CA GLU A 75 -8.62 -11.10 3.07
C GLU A 75 -7.55 -12.17 2.82
N MET A 76 -7.23 -12.97 3.84
CA MET A 76 -6.11 -13.93 3.78
C MET A 76 -6.21 -14.91 2.60
N ASN A 77 -7.42 -15.24 2.16
CA ASN A 77 -7.70 -16.11 1.00
C ASN A 77 -7.25 -15.52 -0.35
N GLU A 78 -6.99 -14.22 -0.44
CA GLU A 78 -6.39 -13.58 -1.62
C GLU A 78 -4.88 -13.79 -1.69
N TYR A 79 -4.24 -13.96 -0.53
CA TYR A 79 -2.78 -13.99 -0.41
C TYR A 79 -2.23 -15.40 -0.19
N TYR A 80 -3.05 -16.32 0.30
CA TYR A 80 -2.64 -17.67 0.64
C TYR A 80 -3.65 -18.67 0.08
N GLU A 81 -3.16 -19.87 -0.18
CA GLU A 81 -3.96 -20.99 -0.65
C GLU A 81 -4.33 -21.89 0.52
N LYS A 82 -5.54 -22.43 0.46
CA LYS A 82 -6.04 -23.43 1.40
C LYS A 82 -6.25 -24.76 0.69
N ASP A 83 -6.00 -25.86 1.40
CA ASP A 83 -6.39 -27.21 0.98
C ASP A 83 -7.90 -27.45 1.20
N SER A 84 -8.38 -28.58 0.68
CA SER A 84 -9.70 -29.16 0.89
C SER A 84 -10.11 -29.27 2.36
N ASN A 85 -9.13 -29.34 3.27
CA ASN A 85 -9.33 -29.39 4.73
C ASN A 85 -9.27 -28.01 5.41
N ASP A 86 -9.37 -26.91 4.65
CA ASP A 86 -9.29 -25.52 5.12
C ASP A 86 -7.95 -25.11 5.77
N GLN A 87 -6.90 -25.91 5.57
CA GLN A 87 -5.55 -25.63 6.07
C GLN A 87 -4.74 -24.81 5.07
N TRP A 88 -3.98 -23.82 5.55
CA TRP A 88 -3.11 -22.99 4.71
C TRP A 88 -1.93 -23.80 4.17
N ILE A 89 -1.86 -23.96 2.85
CA ILE A 89 -0.83 -24.79 2.17
C ILE A 89 0.27 -23.97 1.51
N GLY A 90 0.02 -22.71 1.16
CA GLY A 90 1.01 -21.97 0.38
C GLY A 90 0.66 -20.54 0.03
N LEU A 91 1.55 -19.94 -0.75
CA LEU A 91 1.44 -18.59 -1.25
C LEU A 91 0.61 -18.57 -2.53
N LYS A 92 -0.39 -17.71 -2.58
CA LYS A 92 -1.17 -17.45 -3.80
C LYS A 92 -0.52 -16.36 -4.65
N THR A 93 -0.48 -16.52 -5.96
CA THR A 93 -0.07 -15.42 -6.86
C THR A 93 -1.04 -14.25 -6.69
N ILE A 94 -0.50 -13.05 -6.40
CA ILE A 94 -1.34 -11.87 -6.19
C ILE A 94 -1.79 -11.35 -7.54
N THR A 95 -3.04 -11.64 -7.90
CA THR A 95 -3.70 -11.10 -9.09
C THR A 95 -4.70 -9.99 -8.74
N SER A 96 -4.89 -9.70 -7.44
CA SER A 96 -5.86 -8.72 -6.98
C SER A 96 -5.42 -7.29 -7.29
N GLN A 97 -6.42 -6.47 -7.61
CA GLN A 97 -6.27 -5.03 -7.81
C GLN A 97 -5.83 -4.35 -6.52
N PRO A 98 -5.22 -3.15 -6.60
CA PRO A 98 -4.90 -2.36 -5.41
C PRO A 98 -6.14 -2.19 -4.52
N SER A 99 -6.05 -2.66 -3.27
CA SER A 99 -7.14 -2.56 -2.30
C SER A 99 -6.90 -1.41 -1.31
N ASP A 100 -7.97 -0.99 -0.64
CA ASP A 100 -7.88 0.05 0.37
C ASP A 100 -7.12 -0.45 1.61
N PRO A 101 -6.37 0.45 2.30
CA PRO A 101 -5.61 0.08 3.49
C PRO A 101 -6.51 -0.47 4.60
N LYS A 102 -6.27 -1.72 4.97
CA LYS A 102 -6.95 -2.35 6.10
C LYS A 102 -6.58 -1.65 7.41
N SER A 103 -7.60 -1.26 8.15
CA SER A 103 -7.50 -0.47 9.37
C SER A 103 -8.36 -1.08 10.47
N CYS A 104 -8.00 -0.83 11.73
CA CYS A 104 -8.77 -1.29 12.88
C CYS A 104 -10.23 -0.79 12.80
N PRO A 105 -11.25 -1.66 12.87
CA PRO A 105 -12.65 -1.24 12.84
C PRO A 105 -13.03 -0.26 13.94
N GLN A 106 -12.45 -0.40 15.14
CA GLN A 106 -12.80 0.44 16.30
C GLN A 106 -12.15 1.82 16.28
N CYS A 107 -10.88 1.94 15.88
CA CYS A 107 -10.15 3.21 15.98
C CYS A 107 -9.55 3.72 14.66
N ARG A 108 -9.76 2.99 13.55
CA ARG A 108 -9.21 3.28 12.22
C ARG A 108 -7.68 3.40 12.16
N ALA A 109 -6.99 2.97 13.21
CA ALA A 109 -5.54 2.87 13.19
C ALA A 109 -5.09 1.82 12.16
N PRO A 110 -4.01 2.07 11.39
CA PRO A 110 -3.54 1.14 10.39
C PRO A 110 -3.06 -0.16 11.05
N ILE A 111 -3.44 -1.29 10.47
CA ILE A 111 -2.98 -2.60 10.93
C ILE A 111 -1.54 -2.80 10.43
N LYS A 112 -0.59 -2.90 11.37
CA LYS A 112 0.84 -3.05 11.07
C LYS A 112 1.52 -3.99 12.07
N ASN A 113 2.69 -4.49 11.67
CA ASN A 113 3.61 -5.27 12.53
C ASN A 113 3.04 -6.59 13.07
N ILE A 114 2.25 -7.30 12.27
CA ILE A 114 1.77 -8.65 12.61
C ILE A 114 2.30 -9.62 11.58
N CYS A 115 3.13 -10.59 12.00
CA CYS A 115 3.82 -11.51 11.09
C CYS A 115 2.86 -12.30 10.19
N ARG A 116 1.75 -12.79 10.74
CA ARG A 116 0.70 -13.54 9.99
C ARG A 116 0.18 -12.77 8.78
N TYR A 117 -0.03 -11.45 8.93
CA TYR A 117 -0.58 -10.59 7.88
C TYR A 117 0.49 -9.85 7.09
N GLY A 118 1.77 -10.21 7.26
CA GLY A 118 2.89 -9.45 6.70
C GLY A 118 2.80 -9.27 5.18
N ARG A 119 2.30 -10.27 4.45
CA ARG A 119 2.14 -10.20 2.99
C ARG A 119 1.07 -9.18 2.57
N ALA A 120 -0.12 -9.28 3.15
CA ALA A 120 -1.22 -8.35 2.92
C ALA A 120 -0.82 -6.90 3.29
N ILE A 121 -0.18 -6.72 4.46
CA ILE A 121 0.32 -5.43 4.91
C ILE A 121 1.34 -4.85 3.92
N LYS A 122 2.34 -5.64 3.52
CA LYS A 122 3.37 -5.19 2.57
C LYS A 122 2.78 -4.85 1.20
N LYS A 123 1.82 -5.65 0.69
CA LYS A 123 1.11 -5.35 -0.57
C LYS A 123 0.40 -4.00 -0.48
N ASN A 124 -0.36 -3.76 0.58
CA ASN A 124 -1.06 -2.49 0.78
C ASN A 124 -0.09 -1.31 0.84
N VAL A 125 1.06 -1.46 1.51
CA VAL A 125 2.10 -0.42 1.56
C VAL A 125 2.64 -0.13 0.16
N LEU A 126 2.95 -1.17 -0.63
CA LEU A 126 3.44 -1.03 -2.00
C LEU A 126 2.41 -0.35 -2.91
N ASP A 127 1.14 -0.70 -2.80
CA ASP A 127 0.05 -0.12 -3.58
C ASP A 127 -0.13 1.37 -3.29
N ILE A 128 -0.12 1.74 -2.01
CA ILE A 128 -0.23 3.15 -1.57
C ILE A 128 0.96 3.96 -2.08
N GLN A 129 2.18 3.41 -2.00
CA GLN A 129 3.37 4.07 -2.50
C GLN A 129 3.30 4.26 -4.02
N SER A 130 2.88 3.22 -4.75
CA SER A 130 2.73 3.24 -6.20
C SER A 130 1.69 4.28 -6.63
N LYS A 131 0.54 4.35 -5.95
CA LYS A 131 -0.49 5.37 -6.20
C LYS A 131 0.04 6.78 -5.96
N LYS A 132 0.74 7.01 -4.84
CA LYS A 132 1.37 8.33 -4.55
C LYS A 132 2.40 8.71 -5.60
N PHE A 133 3.20 7.74 -6.04
CA PHE A 133 4.18 7.92 -7.11
C PHE A 133 3.48 8.37 -8.40
N LEU A 134 2.48 7.61 -8.87
CA LEU A 134 1.74 7.93 -10.10
C LEU A 134 1.13 9.33 -10.07
N VAL A 135 0.45 9.70 -8.98
CA VAL A 135 -0.16 11.04 -8.83
C VAL A 135 0.89 12.15 -8.85
N LYS A 136 2.04 11.93 -8.20
CA LYS A 136 3.13 12.91 -8.17
C LYS A 136 3.75 13.11 -9.56
N TYR A 137 3.93 12.05 -10.33
CA TYR A 137 4.51 12.17 -11.67
C TYR A 137 3.51 12.69 -12.69
N ASP A 138 2.24 12.28 -12.62
CA ASP A 138 1.19 12.82 -13.48
C ASP A 138 1.06 14.34 -13.35
N SER A 139 1.08 14.87 -12.12
CA SER A 139 1.02 16.33 -11.90
C SER A 139 2.25 17.06 -12.46
N GLN A 140 3.45 16.48 -12.34
CA GLN A 140 4.67 17.03 -12.94
C GLN A 140 4.64 16.99 -14.47
N LEU A 141 4.20 15.88 -15.05
CA LEU A 141 4.07 15.74 -16.50
C LEU A 141 3.07 16.74 -17.07
N LYS A 142 1.92 16.95 -16.42
CA LYS A 142 0.95 17.97 -16.81
C LYS A 142 1.53 19.37 -16.78
N LYS A 143 2.30 19.72 -15.74
CA LYS A 143 2.98 21.02 -15.64
C LYS A 143 3.98 21.21 -16.79
N ARG A 144 4.86 20.23 -17.00
CA ARG A 144 5.86 20.28 -18.07
C ARG A 144 5.23 20.34 -19.45
N ASN A 145 4.15 19.59 -19.68
CA ASN A 145 3.43 19.61 -20.95
C ASN A 145 2.80 20.99 -21.21
N LYS A 146 2.26 21.65 -20.17
CA LYS A 146 1.77 23.03 -20.26
C LYS A 146 2.89 24.01 -20.62
N ASP A 147 4.05 23.89 -20.00
CA ASP A 147 5.21 24.73 -20.28
C ASP A 147 5.70 24.57 -21.73
N ILE A 148 5.80 23.31 -22.20
CA ILE A 148 6.15 22.99 -23.60
C ILE A 148 5.12 23.59 -24.55
N THR A 149 3.82 23.38 -24.28
CA THR A 149 2.74 23.89 -25.13
C THR A 149 2.73 25.42 -25.20
N ASN A 150 3.08 26.10 -24.11
CA ASN A 150 3.21 27.55 -24.10
C ASN A 150 4.44 28.01 -24.90
N ALA A 151 5.58 27.33 -24.74
CA ALA A 151 6.79 27.65 -25.48
C ALA A 151 6.61 27.42 -26.99
N THR A 152 5.95 26.34 -27.41
CA THR A 152 5.65 26.07 -28.82
C THR A 152 4.73 27.13 -29.40
N LYS A 153 3.67 27.53 -28.69
CA LYS A 153 2.80 28.65 -29.10
C LYS A 153 3.57 29.97 -29.25
N GLN A 154 4.46 30.27 -28.32
CA GLN A 154 5.29 31.48 -28.43
C GLN A 154 6.22 31.43 -29.66
N LEU A 155 6.82 30.27 -29.94
CA LEU A 155 7.64 30.07 -31.13
C LEU A 155 6.84 30.22 -32.41
N GLU A 156 5.62 29.65 -32.48
CA GLU A 156 4.73 29.77 -33.63
C GLU A 156 4.30 31.23 -33.87
N ASN A 157 3.96 31.96 -32.81
CA ASN A 157 3.58 33.36 -32.91
C ASN A 157 4.75 34.22 -33.41
N LYS A 158 5.94 34.08 -32.80
CA LYS A 158 7.15 34.81 -33.23
C LYS A 158 7.54 34.46 -34.66
N ARG A 159 7.40 33.19 -35.05
CA ARG A 159 7.64 32.76 -36.44
C ARG A 159 6.67 33.44 -37.39
N ALA A 160 5.37 33.53 -37.04
CA ALA A 160 4.37 34.19 -37.87
C ALA A 160 4.61 35.71 -37.98
N GLU A 161 5.02 36.36 -36.89
CA GLU A 161 5.42 37.78 -36.86
C GLU A 161 6.62 38.02 -37.78
N PHE A 162 7.69 37.23 -37.62
CA PHE A 162 8.89 37.32 -38.46
C PHE A 162 8.60 37.10 -39.96
N LEU A 163 7.71 36.15 -40.29
CA LEU A 163 7.30 35.95 -41.69
C LEU A 163 6.57 37.17 -42.26
N LYS A 164 5.71 37.85 -41.48
CA LYS A 164 5.06 39.09 -41.90
C LYS A 164 6.09 40.20 -42.15
N GLU A 165 7.05 40.34 -41.24
CA GLU A 165 8.14 41.33 -41.34
C GLU A 165 9.01 41.14 -42.58
N ILE A 166 9.27 39.91 -43.02
CA ILE A 166 10.01 39.62 -44.26
C ILE A 166 9.15 39.84 -45.50
N GLN A 167 7.86 39.54 -45.43
CA GLN A 167 6.99 39.54 -46.61
C GLN A 167 6.64 40.97 -47.08
N MET A 168 6.58 41.95 -46.18
CA MET A 168 6.43 43.37 -46.52
C MET A 168 7.59 43.94 -47.38
N PRO A 169 8.87 43.83 -46.99
CA PRO A 169 10.00 44.33 -47.77
C PRO A 169 10.24 43.53 -49.06
N LEU A 170 9.89 42.24 -49.12
CA LEU A 170 9.98 41.45 -50.37
C LEU A 170 8.95 41.87 -51.41
N LYS A 171 7.71 42.22 -51.00
CA LYS A 171 6.68 42.74 -51.91
C LYS A 171 7.05 44.13 -52.44
N ALA A 172 7.56 45.01 -51.58
CA ALA A 172 8.02 46.35 -51.99
C ALA A 172 9.21 46.30 -52.98
N LYS A 173 10.20 45.43 -52.74
CA LYS A 173 11.30 45.21 -53.70
C LYS A 173 10.83 44.64 -55.04
N LYS A 174 9.80 43.79 -55.06
CA LYS A 174 9.22 43.26 -56.29
C LYS A 174 8.49 44.34 -57.08
N MET A 175 7.68 45.19 -56.44
CA MET A 175 6.97 46.29 -57.10
C MET A 175 7.93 47.30 -57.73
N ASN A 176 8.94 47.75 -56.97
CA ASN A 176 9.94 48.69 -57.46
C ASN A 176 10.80 48.13 -58.62
N LYS A 177 10.92 46.80 -58.74
CA LYS A 177 11.62 46.14 -59.84
C LYS A 177 10.75 45.99 -61.09
N ILE A 178 9.43 45.93 -60.95
CA ILE A 178 8.47 45.86 -62.07
C ILE A 178 8.31 47.24 -62.71
N GLU A 179 8.23 48.31 -61.90
CA GLU A 179 8.14 49.69 -62.38
C GLU A 179 9.40 50.13 -63.15
N LYS A 180 10.59 49.70 -62.73
CA LYS A 180 11.85 49.99 -63.44
C LYS A 180 12.06 49.21 -64.74
N ASN A 181 11.28 48.15 -64.96
CA ASN A 181 11.39 47.32 -66.17
C ASN A 181 10.28 47.64 -67.20
N SER A 182 9.39 48.59 -66.90
CA SER A 182 8.26 49.02 -67.76
C SER A 182 8.39 50.46 -68.25
N ALA A 183 9.48 51.15 -67.89
CA ALA A 183 9.96 52.41 -68.44
C ALA A 183 11.23 52.16 -69.27
#